data_AF-A0A820G0E8-F1
#
_entry.id   AF-A0A820G0E8-F1
#
_cell.length_a   1.000
_cell.length_b   1.000
_cell.length_c   1.000
_cell.angle_alpha   90.00
_cell.angle_beta   90.00
_cell.angle_gamma   90.00
#
_symmetry.space_group_name_H-M   'P 1'
#
loop_
_entity.id
_entity.type
_entity.pdbx_description
1 polymer ?
#
loop_
_entity_poly.entity_id
_entity_poly.type
_entity_poly.pdbx_seq_one_letter_code
_entity_poly.pdbx_strand_id
1 'polypeptide(L)'
;MVGQFIDTFWRKSFIGDLRRARKVSEDDTEWTITYNGKVHQFQFVWLQGICVKILTCDGYKIYFLGDYIIIAGKLLNTTSSDHIIVSAYKIQWFKTSSKHELIWPFEVVDISQRVYH
;
A
#
# COMPACT_ATOMS: atom_id res chain seq x y z
N MET A 1 -0.95 0.29 -22.65
CA MET A 1 -0.55 -1.03 -22.12
C MET A 1 0.35 -0.98 -20.89
N VAL A 2 1.08 0.11 -20.61
CA VAL A 2 1.95 0.18 -19.41
C VAL A 2 1.16 0.42 -18.10
N GLY A 3 0.04 1.15 -18.15
CA GLY A 3 -0.79 1.43 -16.97
C GLY A 3 -1.45 0.19 -16.34
N GLN A 4 -2.03 -0.69 -17.16
CA GLN A 4 -2.68 -1.92 -16.69
C GLN A 4 -1.72 -2.89 -15.98
N PHE A 5 -0.42 -2.87 -16.31
CA PHE A 5 0.58 -3.78 -15.73
C PHE A 5 1.00 -3.37 -14.31
N ILE A 6 1.02 -2.07 -14.02
CA ILE A 6 1.29 -1.56 -12.67
C ILE A 6 0.08 -1.84 -11.76
N ASP A 7 -1.12 -1.68 -12.31
CA ASP A 7 -2.38 -1.88 -11.61
C ASP A 7 -2.66 -3.35 -11.25
N THR A 8 -2.15 -4.31 -12.03
CA THR A 8 -2.23 -5.75 -11.70
C THR A 8 -1.16 -6.21 -10.74
N PHE A 9 0.04 -5.61 -10.77
CA PHE A 9 1.15 -6.04 -9.93
C PHE A 9 1.12 -5.40 -8.53
N TRP A 10 0.84 -4.09 -8.44
CA TRP A 10 0.80 -3.37 -7.18
C TRP A 10 -0.62 -3.07 -6.76
N ARG A 11 -1.08 -3.74 -5.71
CA ARG A 11 -2.41 -3.48 -5.17
C ARG A 11 -2.46 -2.12 -4.48
N LYS A 12 -3.12 -1.13 -5.09
CA LYS A 12 -3.52 0.09 -4.37
C LYS A 12 -4.55 -0.27 -3.31
N SER A 13 -4.33 0.13 -2.06
CA SER A 13 -5.24 -0.21 -0.97
C SER A 13 -5.16 0.79 0.15
N PHE A 14 -6.26 0.96 0.88
CA PHE A 14 -6.20 1.62 2.17
C PHE A 14 -5.61 0.67 3.21
N ILE A 15 -4.97 1.25 4.23
CA ILE A 15 -4.49 0.49 5.41
C ILE A 15 -5.65 -0.29 6.05
N GLY A 16 -6.85 0.30 6.11
CA GLY A 16 -8.04 -0.38 6.63
C GLY A 16 -8.43 -1.66 5.87
N ASP A 17 -8.20 -1.69 4.56
CA ASP A 17 -8.48 -2.89 3.75
C ASP A 17 -7.47 -3.99 4.00
N LEU A 18 -6.18 -3.64 4.04
CA LEU A 18 -5.10 -4.58 4.29
C LEU A 18 -5.19 -5.25 5.67
N ARG A 19 -5.79 -4.59 6.68
CA ARG A 19 -6.08 -5.21 7.98
C ARG A 19 -7.03 -6.40 7.88
N ARG A 20 -7.83 -6.48 6.83
CA ARG A 20 -8.74 -7.61 6.54
C ARG A 20 -8.08 -8.68 5.68
N ALA A 21 -6.87 -8.43 5.17
CA ALA A 21 -6.16 -9.39 4.36
C ALA A 21 -5.66 -10.57 5.21
N ARG A 22 -5.68 -11.77 4.63
CA ARG A 22 -5.23 -13.02 5.25
C ARG A 22 -4.06 -13.57 4.45
N LYS A 23 -3.02 -14.06 5.13
CA LYS A 23 -1.97 -14.84 4.45
C LYS A 23 -2.59 -16.10 3.84
N VAL A 24 -2.10 -16.49 2.67
CA VAL A 24 -2.50 -17.76 2.03
C VAL A 24 -1.95 -18.95 2.82
N SER A 25 -0.68 -18.89 3.23
CA SER A 25 -0.08 -19.81 4.21
C SER A 25 0.97 -19.10 5.07
N GLU A 26 1.44 -19.70 6.17
CA GLU A 26 2.39 -19.06 7.10
C GLU A 26 3.74 -18.73 6.44
N ASP A 27 4.21 -19.63 5.57
CA ASP A 27 5.43 -19.50 4.77
C ASP A 27 5.21 -18.72 3.47
N ASP A 28 3.95 -18.44 3.11
CA ASP A 28 3.64 -17.71 1.91
C ASP A 28 3.91 -16.21 2.07
N THR A 29 4.18 -15.60 0.93
CA THR A 29 4.26 -14.17 0.78
C THR A 29 3.04 -13.58 0.09
N GLU A 30 2.13 -14.44 -0.35
CA GLU A 30 0.83 -14.09 -0.89
C GLU A 30 -0.22 -13.85 0.20
N TRP A 31 -1.07 -12.88 -0.09
CA TRP A 31 -2.17 -12.41 0.74
C TRP A 31 -3.46 -12.47 -0.05
N THR A 32 -4.55 -12.74 0.66
CA THR A 32 -5.90 -12.72 0.11
C THR A 32 -6.73 -11.65 0.79
N ILE A 33 -7.61 -11.02 0.02
CA ILE A 33 -8.67 -10.15 0.55
C ILE A 33 -9.96 -10.44 -0.19
N THR A 34 -11.07 -10.45 0.54
CA THR A 34 -12.40 -10.59 -0.05
C THR A 34 -12.97 -9.21 -0.31
N TYR A 35 -13.29 -8.93 -1.57
CA TYR A 35 -13.95 -7.70 -2.00
C TYR A 35 -15.16 -8.06 -2.86
N ASN A 36 -16.34 -7.52 -2.55
CA ASN A 36 -17.60 -7.83 -3.25
C ASN A 36 -17.85 -9.35 -3.43
N GLY A 37 -17.50 -10.17 -2.44
CA GLY A 37 -17.69 -11.63 -2.46
C GLY A 37 -16.66 -12.41 -3.29
N LYS A 38 -15.70 -11.74 -3.94
CA LYS A 38 -14.60 -12.38 -4.68
C LYS A 38 -13.31 -12.33 -3.86
N VAL A 39 -12.51 -13.40 -3.93
CA VAL A 39 -11.19 -13.50 -3.29
C VAL A 39 -10.12 -13.02 -4.26
N HIS A 40 -9.30 -12.08 -3.83
CA HIS A 40 -8.20 -11.53 -4.61
C HIS A 40 -6.87 -11.83 -3.94
N GLN A 41 -5.97 -12.46 -4.68
CA GLN A 41 -4.59 -12.73 -4.26
C GLN A 41 -3.66 -11.58 -4.66
N PHE A 42 -2.72 -11.24 -3.79
CA PHE A 42 -1.71 -10.21 -4.03
C PHE A 42 -0.50 -10.39 -3.10
N GLN A 43 0.66 -9.89 -3.51
CA GLN A 43 1.89 -9.87 -2.70
C GLN A 43 2.40 -8.44 -2.47
N PHE A 44 2.14 -7.56 -3.42
CA PHE A 44 2.72 -6.23 -3.52
C PHE A 44 1.64 -5.16 -3.35
N VAL A 45 1.97 -4.11 -2.61
CA VAL A 45 1.05 -3.02 -2.25
C VAL A 45 1.59 -1.66 -2.69
N TRP A 46 0.67 -0.80 -3.07
CA TRP A 46 0.89 0.62 -3.27
C TRP A 46 0.09 1.38 -2.21
N LEU A 47 0.80 2.09 -1.34
CA LEU A 47 0.23 2.82 -0.21
C LEU A 47 0.57 4.29 -0.33
N GLN A 48 -0.32 5.15 0.15
CA GLN A 48 -0.08 6.57 0.30
C GLN A 48 -0.56 7.07 1.66
N GLY A 49 0.12 8.04 2.25
CA GLY A 49 -0.23 8.58 3.56
C GLY A 49 0.72 9.67 4.05
N ILE A 50 0.48 10.18 5.26
CA ILE A 50 1.31 11.22 5.87
C ILE A 50 2.40 10.56 6.71
N CYS A 51 3.65 11.00 6.57
CA CYS A 51 4.75 10.55 7.40
C CYS A 51 4.65 11.15 8.82
N VAL A 52 4.39 10.30 9.82
CA VAL A 52 4.21 10.73 11.22
C VAL A 52 5.40 10.42 12.12
N LYS A 53 6.29 9.51 11.71
CA LYS A 53 7.49 9.12 12.46
C LYS A 53 8.53 8.53 11.52
N ILE A 54 9.79 8.85 11.76
CA ILE A 54 10.94 8.30 11.05
C ILE A 54 11.92 7.76 12.08
N LEU A 55 12.36 6.51 11.88
CA LEU A 55 13.45 5.90 12.64
C LEU A 55 14.45 5.38 11.61
N THR A 56 15.70 5.82 11.72
CA THR A 56 16.79 5.38 10.84
C THR A 56 17.86 4.70 11.68
N CYS A 57 18.36 3.56 11.22
CA CYS A 57 19.47 2.88 11.89
C CYS A 57 20.83 3.47 11.45
N ASP A 58 20.90 4.01 10.23
CA ASP A 58 22.18 4.28 9.56
C ASP A 58 22.36 5.76 9.15
N GLY A 59 21.58 6.68 9.75
CA GLY A 59 21.82 8.13 9.66
C GLY A 59 21.56 8.82 8.30
N TYR A 60 21.36 8.09 7.21
CA TYR A 60 21.06 8.68 5.90
C TYR A 60 19.60 8.50 5.53
N LYS A 61 18.84 9.61 5.58
CA LYS A 61 17.81 10.04 4.60
C LYS A 61 17.01 11.23 5.13
N ILE A 62 16.73 12.16 4.23
CA ILE A 62 15.93 13.37 4.45
C ILE A 62 14.46 12.98 4.30
N TYR A 63 13.88 12.39 5.34
CA TYR A 63 12.43 12.27 5.45
C TYR A 63 11.95 13.39 6.37
N PHE A 64 10.90 14.11 5.97
CA PHE A 64 10.30 15.14 6.83
C PHE A 64 8.98 14.62 7.40
N LEU A 65 8.77 14.89 8.69
CA LEU A 65 7.48 14.67 9.33
C LEU A 65 6.45 15.61 8.68
N GLY A 66 5.26 15.08 8.41
CA GLY A 66 4.18 15.82 7.74
C GLY A 66 4.20 15.78 6.21
N ASP A 67 5.25 15.22 5.59
CA ASP A 67 5.26 15.00 4.15
C ASP A 67 4.31 13.87 3.75
N TYR A 68 3.71 14.02 2.58
CA TYR A 68 2.91 12.99 1.96
C TYR A 68 3.83 11.99 1.26
N ILE A 69 3.72 10.72 1.62
CA ILE A 69 4.57 9.65 1.12
C ILE A 69 3.77 8.65 0.30
N ILE A 70 4.40 8.16 -0.75
CA ILE A 70 3.95 7.03 -1.56
C ILE A 70 4.95 5.89 -1.37
N ILE A 71 4.44 4.71 -1.04
CA ILE A 71 5.22 3.50 -0.81
C ILE A 71 4.74 2.42 -1.80
N ALA A 72 5.67 1.89 -2.60
CA ALA A 72 5.48 0.64 -3.32
C ALA A 72 6.36 -0.43 -2.67
N GLY A 73 5.75 -1.50 -2.16
CA GLY A 73 6.47 -2.50 -1.37
C GLY A 73 5.78 -3.85 -1.25
N LYS A 74 6.53 -4.84 -0.76
CA LYS A 74 6.02 -6.18 -0.45
C LYS A 74 5.37 -6.18 0.93
N LEU A 75 4.15 -6.68 1.03
CA LEU A 75 3.44 -6.80 2.30
C LEU A 75 4.04 -7.95 3.12
N LEU A 76 4.60 -7.63 4.28
CA LEU A 76 5.22 -8.62 5.17
C LEU A 76 4.30 -9.01 6.30
N ASN A 77 3.50 -8.06 6.80
CA ASN A 77 2.64 -8.30 7.94
C ASN A 77 1.45 -7.35 7.99
N THR A 78 0.29 -7.89 8.38
CA THR A 78 -0.95 -7.16 8.69
C THR A 78 -1.45 -7.46 10.11
N THR A 79 -0.59 -8.03 10.97
CA THR A 79 -0.95 -8.53 12.31
C THR A 79 -1.82 -7.54 13.09
N SER A 80 -2.65 -8.10 13.97
CA SER A 80 -3.61 -7.45 14.87
C SER A 80 -3.07 -6.28 15.70
N SER A 81 -1.76 -6.04 15.68
CA SER A 81 -1.05 -4.98 16.38
C SER A 81 -1.08 -3.65 15.61
N ASP A 82 -2.24 -3.12 15.22
CA ASP A 82 -2.45 -1.77 14.61
C ASP A 82 -1.58 -1.30 13.42
N HIS A 83 -0.57 -2.06 13.03
CA HIS A 83 0.52 -1.66 12.17
C HIS A 83 0.61 -2.63 11.01
N ILE A 84 0.90 -2.07 9.84
CA ILE A 84 1.18 -2.84 8.63
C ILE A 84 2.67 -2.71 8.36
N ILE A 85 3.32 -3.85 8.11
CA ILE A 85 4.74 -3.90 7.80
C ILE A 85 4.91 -4.16 6.31
N VAL A 86 5.60 -3.25 5.65
CA VAL A 86 5.88 -3.31 4.22
C VAL A 86 7.39 -3.20 3.99
N SER A 87 7.95 -4.15 3.26
CA SER A 87 9.30 -4.02 2.70
C SER A 87 9.22 -3.09 1.49
N ALA A 88 9.57 -1.81 1.69
CA ALA A 88 9.48 -0.81 0.64
C ALA A 88 10.58 -0.99 -0.43
N TYR A 89 10.20 -1.10 -1.70
CA TYR A 89 11.13 -1.04 -2.83
C TYR A 89 11.32 0.38 -3.34
N LYS A 90 10.26 1.18 -3.27
CA LYS A 90 10.28 2.59 -3.64
C LYS A 90 9.50 3.41 -2.62
N ILE A 91 10.09 4.51 -2.19
CA ILE A 91 9.45 5.55 -1.39
C ILE A 91 9.62 6.86 -2.14
N GLN A 92 8.51 7.55 -2.40
CA GLN A 92 8.50 8.88 -2.99
C GLN A 92 7.81 9.84 -2.01
N TRP A 93 8.35 11.04 -1.84
CA TRP A 93 7.81 12.03 -0.92
C TRP A 93 7.38 13.29 -1.68
N PHE A 94 6.35 13.93 -1.15
CA PHE A 94 5.80 15.18 -1.62
C PHE A 94 5.52 16.06 -0.40
N LYS A 95 5.65 17.37 -0.57
CA LYS A 95 5.13 18.31 0.42
C LYS A 95 3.61 18.11 0.56
N THR A 96 3.11 18.34 1.76
CA THR A 96 1.68 18.29 2.10
C THR A 96 0.85 19.14 1.13
N SER A 97 -0.40 18.73 0.82
CA SER A 97 -1.26 19.36 -0.21
C SER A 97 -0.87 19.07 -1.67
N SER A 98 -0.18 17.95 -1.92
CA SER A 98 0.03 17.48 -3.28
C SER A 98 -1.30 16.99 -3.91
N LYS A 99 -1.46 17.13 -5.23
CA LYS A 99 -2.63 16.59 -5.95
C LYS A 99 -2.81 15.08 -5.70
N HIS A 100 -1.73 14.36 -5.38
CA HIS A 100 -1.75 12.94 -5.07
C HIS A 100 -2.61 12.60 -3.85
N GLU A 101 -2.54 13.43 -2.80
CA GLU A 101 -3.34 13.26 -1.58
C GLU A 101 -4.84 13.33 -1.87
N LEU A 102 -5.24 14.27 -2.74
CA LEU A 102 -6.65 14.49 -3.10
C LEU A 102 -7.20 13.40 -4.02
N ILE A 103 -6.42 12.91 -4.97
CA ILE A 103 -6.88 11.91 -5.94
C ILE A 103 -6.83 10.48 -5.39
N TRP A 104 -6.01 10.21 -4.36
CA TRP A 104 -5.76 8.86 -3.87
C TRP A 104 -7.02 8.06 -3.54
N PRO A 105 -8.04 8.60 -2.84
CA PRO A 105 -9.25 7.84 -2.56
C PRO A 105 -9.99 7.40 -3.83
N PHE A 106 -10.01 8.26 -4.85
CA PHE A 106 -10.62 7.96 -6.13
C PHE A 106 -9.83 6.88 -6.88
N GLU A 107 -8.50 6.92 -6.84
CA GLU A 107 -7.67 5.90 -7.47
C GLU A 107 -7.87 4.51 -6.85
N VAL A 108 -7.98 4.43 -5.51
CA VAL A 108 -8.20 3.14 -4.82
C VAL A 108 -9.59 2.57 -5.14
N VAL A 109 -10.62 3.42 -5.24
CA VAL A 109 -11.97 2.98 -5.58
C VAL A 109 -12.06 2.57 -7.06
N ASP A 110 -11.54 3.39 -7.97
CA ASP A 110 -11.60 3.13 -9.43
C ASP A 110 -10.89 1.82 -9.79
N ILE A 111 -9.68 1.58 -9.27
CA ILE A 111 -8.97 0.32 -9.52
C ILE A 111 -9.68 -0.87 -8.88
N SER A 112 -10.26 -0.68 -7.70
CA SER A 112 -11.01 -1.74 -7.03
C SER A 112 -12.27 -2.10 -7.81
N GLN A 113 -12.89 -1.13 -8.47
CA GLN A 113 -14.03 -1.39 -9.34
C GLN A 113 -13.59 -2.03 -10.67
N ARG A 114 -12.55 -1.53 -11.33
CA ARG A 114 -12.14 -2.02 -12.65
C ARG A 114 -11.51 -3.41 -12.65
N VAL A 115 -10.75 -3.73 -11.61
CA VAL A 115 -9.97 -4.98 -11.54
C VAL A 115 -10.75 -6.09 -10.83
N TYR A 116 -11.72 -5.73 -9.97
CA TYR A 116 -12.41 -6.70 -9.10
C TYR A 116 -13.91 -6.86 -9.38
N HIS A 117 -14.49 -6.14 -10.36
CA HIS A 117 -15.82 -6.46 -10.90
C HIS A 117 -15.77 -7.58 -11.95
#